data_AF-A0A8S0ZBN5-F1
#
_entry.id   AF-A0A8S0ZBN5-F1
#
_cell.length_a   1.000
_cell.length_b   1.000
_cell.length_c   1.000
_cell.angle_alpha   90.00
_cell.angle_beta   90.00
_cell.angle_gamma   90.00
#
_symmetry.space_group_name_H-M   'P 1'
#
loop_
_entity.id
_entity.type
_entity.pdbx_description
1 polymer ?
#
loop_
_entity_poly.entity_id
_entity_poly.type
_entity_poly.pdbx_seq_one_letter_code
_entity_poly.pdbx_strand_id
1 'polypeptide(L)'
;MFRANNFDKLLDKATSNLRLDPDWPTILQICDLIRQNDCSPKYAVAAVKKKLYSQNPHQAMFALLTLESVVKNCGSGIHDEVTSKAFCEMLRDLVKTTQHENLRNKILELIQAWAFAFRNSPKYRAVQV
;
A
#
# COMPACT_ATOMS: atom_id res chain seq x y z
N MET A 1 -15.76 21.49 -8.39
CA MET A 1 -15.19 21.23 -7.05
C MET A 1 -15.30 19.74 -6.78
N PHE A 2 -14.22 18.98 -6.92
CA PHE A 2 -14.25 17.54 -6.64
C PHE A 2 -14.43 17.36 -5.12
N ARG A 3 -15.52 16.72 -4.69
CA ARG A 3 -15.65 16.29 -3.28
C ARG A 3 -14.53 15.28 -3.04
N ALA A 4 -13.50 15.66 -2.29
CA ALA A 4 -12.47 14.72 -1.84
C ALA A 4 -13.17 13.61 -1.05
N ASN A 5 -13.04 12.37 -1.53
CA ASN A 5 -13.59 11.20 -0.88
C ASN A 5 -13.01 11.13 0.55
N ASN A 6 -13.80 10.67 1.53
CA ASN A 6 -13.34 10.56 2.92
C ASN A 6 -12.02 9.76 3.00
N PHE A 7 -11.92 8.70 2.19
CA PHE A 7 -10.70 7.92 2.02
C PHE A 7 -9.49 8.77 1.60
N ASP A 8 -9.63 9.65 0.61
CA ASP A 8 -8.52 10.46 0.10
C ASP A 8 -8.00 11.42 1.17
N LYS A 9 -8.90 12.02 1.95
CA LYS A 9 -8.52 12.90 3.06
C LYS A 9 -7.72 12.18 4.12
N LEU A 10 -8.14 10.97 4.49
CA LEU A 10 -7.40 10.14 5.44
C LEU A 10 -6.07 9.69 4.86
N LEU A 11 -6.02 9.30 3.59
CA LEU A 11 -4.77 8.90 2.92
C LEU A 11 -3.78 10.08 2.84
N ASP A 12 -4.24 11.28 2.49
CA ASP A 12 -3.42 12.49 2.47
C ASP A 12 -2.86 12.80 3.86
N LYS A 13 -3.68 12.65 4.90
CA LYS A 13 -3.26 12.85 6.29
C LYS A 13 -2.25 11.79 6.74
N ALA A 14 -2.51 10.51 6.46
CA ALA A 14 -1.65 9.40 6.84
C ALA A 14 -0.29 9.44 6.13
N THR A 15 -0.24 9.99 4.91
CA THR A 15 0.95 10.06 4.05
C THR A 15 1.57 11.46 3.96
N SER A 16 1.20 12.37 4.87
CA SER A 16 1.74 13.71 4.91
C SER A 16 3.24 13.69 5.22
N ASN A 17 4.03 14.36 4.39
CA ASN A 17 5.48 14.52 4.58
C ASN A 17 5.85 15.45 5.73
N LEU A 18 4.87 16.13 6.34
CA LEU A 18 5.04 16.97 7.53
C LEU A 18 5.02 16.15 8.83
N ARG A 19 4.71 14.85 8.76
CA ARG A 19 4.73 13.98 9.92
C ARG A 19 6.13 13.48 10.22
N LEU A 20 6.45 13.41 11.51
CA LEU A 20 7.66 12.75 12.01
C LEU A 20 7.45 11.25 12.16
N ASP A 21 6.24 10.84 12.54
CA ASP A 21 5.87 9.45 12.85
C ASP A 21 4.58 9.01 12.12
N PRO A 22 4.41 7.69 11.88
CA PRO A 22 3.20 7.14 11.27
C PRO A 22 1.93 7.52 12.05
N ASP A 23 0.90 7.98 11.33
CA ASP A 23 -0.43 8.26 11.91
C ASP A 23 -1.24 6.96 11.97
N TRP A 24 -0.87 6.07 12.89
CA TRP A 24 -1.56 4.78 13.08
C TRP A 24 -3.07 4.90 13.25
N PRO A 25 -3.62 5.87 14.03
CA PRO A 25 -5.07 6.05 14.13
C PRO A 25 -5.71 6.29 12.75
N THR A 26 -5.09 7.12 11.91
CA THR A 26 -5.61 7.40 10.56
C THR A 26 -5.45 6.20 9.62
N ILE A 27 -4.33 5.47 9.69
CA ILE A 27 -4.11 4.24 8.91
C ILE A 27 -5.13 3.16 9.26
N LEU A 28 -5.48 3.01 10.54
CA LEU A 28 -6.51 2.06 10.97
C LEU A 28 -7.90 2.49 10.50
N GLN A 29 -8.23 3.78 10.52
CA GLN A 29 -9.47 4.28 9.91
C GLN A 29 -9.55 3.99 8.40
N ILE A 30 -8.44 4.07 7.68
CA ILE A 30 -8.37 3.67 6.26
C ILE A 30 -8.72 2.18 6.11
N CYS A 31 -8.19 1.32 6.99
CA CYS A 31 -8.53 -0.11 6.99
C CYS A 31 -10.03 -0.32 7.28
N ASP A 32 -10.60 0.45 8.21
CA ASP A 32 -12.01 0.39 8.56
C ASP A 32 -12.91 0.73 7.38
N LEU A 33 -12.60 1.79 6.62
CA LEU A 33 -13.36 2.16 5.42
C LEU A 33 -13.37 1.05 4.37
N ILE A 34 -12.25 0.36 4.18
CA ILE A 34 -12.17 -0.76 3.23
C ILE A 34 -13.01 -1.95 3.74
N ARG A 35 -12.89 -2.31 5.03
CA ARG A 35 -13.63 -3.43 5.63
C ARG A 35 -15.14 -3.19 5.68
N GLN A 36 -15.56 -1.94 5.82
CA GLN A 36 -16.98 -1.52 5.82
C GLN A 36 -17.55 -1.34 4.41
N ASN A 37 -16.74 -1.54 3.36
CA ASN A 37 -17.09 -1.31 1.96
C ASN A 37 -17.40 0.15 1.59
N ASP A 38 -17.03 1.11 2.45
CA ASP A 38 -17.08 2.55 2.15
C ASP A 38 -16.02 2.96 1.11
N CYS A 39 -15.00 2.12 0.92
CA CYS A 39 -14.00 2.26 -0.12
C CYS A 39 -13.71 0.90 -0.79
N SER A 40 -13.86 0.82 -2.10
CA SER A 40 -13.54 -0.41 -2.83
C SER A 40 -12.02 -0.72 -2.75
N PRO A 41 -11.62 -2.00 -2.60
CA PRO A 41 -10.21 -2.39 -2.57
C PRO A 41 -9.40 -1.88 -3.76
N LYS A 42 -9.97 -1.98 -4.97
CA LYS A 42 -9.38 -1.48 -6.21
C LYS A 42 -9.08 0.02 -6.15
N TYR A 43 -10.02 0.83 -5.67
CA TYR A 43 -9.82 2.27 -5.50
C TYR A 43 -8.74 2.56 -4.46
N ALA A 44 -8.81 1.90 -3.30
CA ALA A 44 -7.86 2.07 -2.22
C ALA A 44 -6.42 1.80 -2.66
N VAL A 45 -6.18 0.66 -3.31
CA VAL A 45 -4.86 0.28 -3.82
C VAL A 45 -4.38 1.23 -4.91
N ALA A 46 -5.27 1.68 -5.81
CA ALA A 46 -4.92 2.66 -6.84
C ALA A 46 -4.53 4.02 -6.24
N ALA A 47 -5.23 4.47 -5.20
CA ALA A 47 -4.93 5.72 -4.50
C ALA A 47 -3.61 5.64 -3.72
N VAL A 48 -3.37 4.55 -2.99
CA VAL A 48 -2.09 4.29 -2.29
C VAL A 48 -0.94 4.21 -3.31
N LYS A 49 -1.13 3.52 -4.44
CA LYS A 49 -0.14 3.44 -5.52
C LYS A 49 0.31 4.83 -5.98
N LYS A 50 -0.60 5.80 -6.13
CA LYS A 50 -0.21 7.17 -6.51
C LYS A 50 0.75 7.81 -5.50
N LYS A 51 0.58 7.53 -4.20
CA LYS A 51 1.46 8.04 -3.13
C LYS A 51 2.83 7.35 -3.11
N LEU A 52 2.94 6.11 -3.55
CA LEU A 52 4.23 5.40 -3.68
C LEU A 52 5.17 6.06 -4.70
N TYR A 53 4.63 6.71 -5.74
CA TYR A 53 5.40 7.45 -6.75
C TYR A 53 5.75 8.89 -6.34
N SER A 54 5.48 9.26 -5.08
CA SER A 54 5.89 10.56 -4.55
C SER A 54 7.40 10.76 -4.67
N GLN A 55 7.81 11.95 -5.12
CA GLN A 55 9.22 12.37 -5.11
C GLN A 55 9.74 12.60 -3.68
N ASN A 56 8.84 12.81 -2.72
CA ASN A 56 9.20 12.91 -1.31
C ASN A 56 9.27 11.50 -0.70
N PRO A 57 10.43 11.06 -0.18
CA PRO A 57 10.61 9.72 0.35
C PRO A 57 9.83 9.44 1.63
N HIS A 58 9.55 10.46 2.46
CA HIS A 58 8.75 10.27 3.67
C HIS A 58 7.30 9.94 3.32
N GLN A 59 6.72 10.66 2.35
CA GLN A 59 5.38 10.35 1.85
C GLN A 59 5.31 8.95 1.23
N ALA A 60 6.31 8.56 0.43
CA ALA A 60 6.37 7.20 -0.14
C ALA A 60 6.50 6.13 0.95
N MET A 61 7.29 6.37 2.00
CA MET A 61 7.43 5.47 3.14
C MET A 61 6.11 5.29 3.90
N PHE A 62 5.41 6.37 4.22
CA PHE A 62 4.10 6.28 4.87
C PHE A 62 3.05 5.61 3.99
N ALA A 63 3.15 5.76 2.68
CA ALA A 63 2.31 5.02 1.73
C ALA A 63 2.61 3.51 1.75
N LEU A 64 3.87 3.09 1.87
CA LEU A 64 4.25 1.68 2.06
C LEU A 64 3.71 1.13 3.39
N LEU A 65 3.76 1.89 4.48
CA LEU A 65 3.18 1.48 5.77
C LEU A 65 1.65 1.37 5.71
N THR A 66 1.00 2.28 5.00
CA THR A 66 -0.44 2.22 4.76
C THR A 66 -0.80 0.99 3.92
N LEU A 67 -0.02 0.70 2.87
CA LEU A 67 -0.18 -0.48 2.03
C LEU A 67 -0.04 -1.79 2.83
N GLU A 68 1.02 -1.89 3.64
CA GLU A 68 1.24 -3.01 4.55
C GLU A 68 0.03 -3.24 5.46
N SER A 69 -0.49 -2.16 6.04
CA SER A 69 -1.61 -2.21 6.96
C SER A 69 -2.88 -2.70 6.29
N VAL A 70 -3.21 -2.20 5.10
CA VAL A 70 -4.42 -2.66 4.39
C VAL A 70 -4.30 -4.12 3.94
N VAL A 71 -3.12 -4.58 3.53
CA VAL A 71 -2.88 -6.00 3.21
C VAL A 71 -3.08 -6.90 4.42
N LYS A 72 -2.59 -6.48 5.60
CA LYS A 72 -2.73 -7.25 6.84
C LYS A 72 -4.17 -7.30 7.37
N ASN A 73 -4.96 -6.23 7.17
CA ASN A 73 -6.23 -6.06 7.89
C ASN A 73 -7.49 -6.21 7.02
N CYS A 74 -7.42 -6.08 5.69
CA CYS A 74 -8.62 -5.93 4.85
C CYS A 74 -9.00 -7.17 4.02
N GLY A 75 -8.22 -8.26 4.11
CA GLY A 75 -8.56 -9.54 3.53
C GLY A 75 -8.49 -9.62 2.00
N SER A 76 -9.21 -10.59 1.43
CA SER A 76 -9.02 -11.09 0.06
C SER A 76 -9.19 -10.02 -1.03
N GLY A 77 -10.09 -9.05 -0.83
CA GLY A 77 -10.28 -7.97 -1.81
C GLY A 77 -9.02 -7.13 -2.03
N ILE A 78 -8.24 -6.87 -0.96
CA ILE A 78 -6.95 -6.21 -1.09
C ILE A 78 -5.87 -7.18 -1.59
N HIS A 79 -5.89 -8.43 -1.13
CA HIS A 79 -4.93 -9.47 -1.55
C HIS A 79 -4.98 -9.67 -3.06
N ASP A 80 -6.16 -9.73 -3.66
CA ASP A 80 -6.36 -9.88 -5.10
C ASP A 80 -5.74 -8.73 -5.90
N GLU A 81 -5.85 -7.49 -5.41
CA GLU A 81 -5.28 -6.32 -6.07
C GLU A 81 -3.75 -6.29 -5.97
N VAL A 82 -3.18 -6.55 -4.79
CA VAL A 82 -1.72 -6.46 -4.56
C VAL A 82 -0.94 -7.66 -5.12
N THR A 83 -1.61 -8.79 -5.35
CA THR A 83 -1.01 -9.98 -5.97
C THR A 83 -1.25 -10.04 -7.47
N SER A 84 -1.85 -9.01 -8.06
CA SER A 84 -1.95 -8.91 -9.52
C SER A 84 -0.57 -8.76 -10.15
N LYS A 85 -0.36 -9.36 -11.34
CA LYS A 85 0.92 -9.30 -12.06
C LYS A 85 1.40 -7.86 -12.25
N ALA A 86 0.49 -6.97 -12.64
CA ALA A 86 0.79 -5.55 -12.85
C ALA A 86 1.22 -4.83 -11.56
N PHE A 87 0.67 -5.20 -10.39
CA PHE A 87 1.09 -4.62 -9.12
C PHE A 87 2.46 -5.14 -8.69
N CYS A 88 2.72 -6.44 -8.84
CA CYS A 88 4.03 -7.03 -8.56
C CYS A 88 5.13 -6.46 -9.46
N GLU A 89 4.89 -6.31 -10.77
CA GLU A 89 5.82 -5.67 -11.71
C GLU A 89 6.11 -4.23 -11.29
N MET A 90 5.07 -3.48 -10.91
CA MET A 90 5.22 -2.12 -10.41
C MET A 90 6.11 -2.03 -9.16
N LEU A 91 5.94 -2.94 -8.18
CA LEU A 91 6.81 -2.96 -7.00
C LEU A 91 8.25 -3.29 -7.36
N ARG A 92 8.50 -4.22 -8.28
CA ARG A 92 9.86 -4.53 -8.76
C ARG A 92 10.49 -3.33 -9.46
N ASP A 93 9.72 -2.58 -10.22
CA ASP A 93 10.20 -1.37 -10.87
C ASP A 93 10.53 -0.29 -9.84
N LEU A 94 9.69 -0.09 -8.81
CA LEU A 94 10.00 0.81 -7.70
C LEU A 94 11.29 0.42 -6.97
N VAL A 95 11.52 -0.89 -6.74
CA VAL A 95 12.78 -1.39 -6.18
C VAL A 95 13.95 -1.00 -7.06
N LYS A 96 13.85 -1.08 -8.39
CA LYS A 96 14.95 -0.72 -9.31
C LYS A 96 15.17 0.79 -9.40
N THR A 97 14.10 1.58 -9.40
CA THR A 97 14.17 3.02 -9.70
C THR A 97 14.40 3.90 -8.48
N THR A 98 14.04 3.46 -7.27
CA THR A 98 14.25 4.27 -6.07
C THR A 98 15.74 4.48 -5.80
N GLN A 99 16.11 5.73 -5.49
CA GLN A 99 17.46 6.10 -5.04
C GLN A 99 17.61 6.02 -3.51
N HIS A 100 16.50 5.78 -2.80
CA HIS A 100 16.47 5.77 -1.35
C HIS A 100 16.52 4.33 -0.82
N GLU A 101 17.63 3.96 -0.18
CA GLU A 101 17.88 2.61 0.35
C GLU A 101 16.83 2.17 1.37
N ASN A 102 16.35 3.07 2.24
CA ASN A 102 15.29 2.75 3.19
C ASN A 102 13.98 2.34 2.50
N LEU A 103 13.59 3.02 1.41
CA LEU A 103 12.42 2.63 0.62
C LEU A 103 12.65 1.29 -0.09
N ARG A 104 13.83 1.10 -0.69
CA ARG A 104 14.21 -0.17 -1.34
C ARG A 104 14.06 -1.34 -0.37
N ASN A 105 14.64 -1.21 0.82
CA ASN A 105 14.60 -2.23 1.87
C ASN A 105 13.16 -2.51 2.31
N LYS A 106 12.34 -1.47 2.51
CA LYS A 106 10.95 -1.66 2.91
C LYS A 106 10.13 -2.37 1.84
N ILE A 107 10.33 -2.05 0.56
CA ILE A 107 9.61 -2.73 -0.54
C ILE A 107 10.02 -4.20 -0.60
N LEU A 108 11.32 -4.51 -0.50
CA LEU A 108 11.83 -5.87 -0.50
C LEU A 108 11.29 -6.68 0.69
N GLU A 109 11.24 -6.07 1.88
CA GLU A 109 10.63 -6.66 3.08
C GLU A 109 9.16 -7.04 2.83
N LEU A 110 8.37 -6.13 2.23
CA LEU A 110 6.96 -6.41 1.92
C LEU A 110 6.80 -7.53 0.89
N ILE A 111 7.60 -7.53 -0.18
CA ILE A 111 7.59 -8.59 -1.19
C ILE A 111 7.88 -9.94 -0.52
N GLN A 112 8.93 -10.02 0.29
CA GLN A 112 9.31 -11.25 0.99
C GLN A 112 8.22 -11.70 1.98
N ALA A 113 7.67 -10.77 2.76
CA ALA A 113 6.61 -11.06 3.73
C ALA A 113 5.36 -11.62 3.03
N TRP A 114 4.96 -11.03 1.89
CA TRP A 114 3.79 -11.48 1.15
C TRP A 114 4.03 -12.78 0.39
N ALA A 115 5.21 -12.97 -0.19
CA ALA A 115 5.61 -14.25 -0.80
C ALA A 115 5.47 -15.40 0.22
N PHE A 116 5.95 -15.18 1.45
CA PHE A 116 5.82 -16.15 2.53
C PHE A 116 4.37 -16.31 3.00
N ALA A 117 3.64 -15.21 3.22
CA ALA A 117 2.26 -15.24 3.70
C ALA A 117 1.31 -15.96 2.72
N PHE A 118 1.51 -15.77 1.42
CA PHE A 118 0.66 -16.33 0.37
C PHE A 118 1.18 -17.65 -0.23
N ARG A 119 2.24 -18.26 0.34
CA ARG A 119 2.90 -19.46 -0.20
C ARG A 119 1.95 -20.64 -0.50
N ASN A 120 0.93 -20.81 0.34
CA ASN A 120 -0.04 -21.91 0.25
C ASN A 120 -1.30 -21.56 -0.56
N SER A 121 -1.36 -20.38 -1.17
CA SER A 121 -2.51 -19.91 -1.94
C SER A 121 -2.17 -19.90 -3.43
N PRO A 122 -2.60 -20.92 -4.22
CA PRO A 122 -2.29 -20.98 -5.66
C PRO A 122 -2.75 -19.74 -6.45
N LYS A 123 -3.77 -19.04 -5.95
CA LYS A 123 -4.28 -17.78 -6.51
C LYS A 123 -3.26 -16.64 -6.49
N TYR A 124 -2.30 -16.66 -5.56
CA TYR A 124 -1.42 -15.53 -5.22
C TYR A 124 0.05 -15.76 -5.59
N ARG A 125 0.32 -16.68 -6.53
CA ARG A 125 1.69 -17.05 -6.93
C ARG A 125 2.51 -15.90 -7.51
N ALA A 126 1.89 -14.86 -8.07
CA ALA A 126 2.62 -13.76 -8.72
C ALA A 126 3.50 -12.94 -7.75
N VAL A 127 3.25 -13.00 -6.44
CA VAL A 127 4.10 -12.37 -5.42
C VAL A 127 5.27 -13.26 -4.98
N GLN A 128 5.27 -14.55 -5.37
CA GLN A 128 6.27 -15.54 -4.96
C GLN A 128 7.45 -15.64 -5.95
N VAL A 129 7.29 -15.11 -7.16
CA VAL A 129 8.31 -15.11 -8.24
C VAL A 129 9.14 -13.84 -8.14
#